data_AF-A0A3M1MJS5-F1
#
_entry.id   AF-A0A3M1MJS5-F1
#
_cell.length_a   1.000
_cell.length_b   1.000
_cell.length_c   1.000
_cell.angle_alpha   90.00
_cell.angle_beta   90.00
_cell.angle_gamma   90.00
#
_symmetry.space_group_name_H-M   'P 1'
#
loop_
_entity.id
_entity.type
_entity.pdbx_description
1 polymer ?
#
loop_
_entity_poly.entity_id
_entity_poly.type
_entity_poly.pdbx_seq_one_letter_code
_entity_poly.pdbx_strand_id
1 'polypeptide(L)'
;RNFSVVVVAEGAIQKEGTRVVKVAADDNAGIERLGGIGAVVARQIEEGLGIETRTVVLGHVQRGGTPTHTDRILGSRFGVRCVELIRNREFGKMVALKGQEIAAVPVEKAIDNLRLVDPASQLVRTAEALGICCGR
;
A
#
# COMPACT_ATOMS: atom_id res chain seq x y z
N ARG A 1 20.95 19.87 -5.44
CA ARG A 1 19.80 19.49 -4.58
C ARG A 1 20.33 19.34 -3.17
N ASN A 2 19.76 20.02 -2.18
CA ASN A 2 20.32 20.06 -0.81
C ASN A 2 19.58 19.12 0.16
N PHE A 3 18.64 18.31 -0.34
CA PHE A 3 17.89 17.34 0.44
C PHE A 3 17.47 16.17 -0.45
N SER A 4 17.16 15.05 0.20
CA SER A 4 16.63 13.83 -0.41
C SER A 4 15.37 13.40 0.35
N VAL A 5 14.42 12.76 -0.34
CA VAL A 5 13.20 12.21 0.27
C VAL A 5 13.21 10.71 0.05
N VAL A 6 13.05 9.95 1.13
CA VAL A 6 12.97 8.49 1.11
C VAL A 6 11.58 8.10 1.61
N VAL A 7 10.85 7.32 0.82
CA VAL A 7 9.53 6.78 1.19
C VAL A 7 9.70 5.30 1.49
N VAL A 8 9.24 4.88 2.67
CA VAL A 8 9.38 3.50 3.13
C VAL A 8 7.99 2.94 3.44
N ALA A 9 7.64 1.83 2.79
CA ALA A 9 6.40 1.13 3.10
C ALA A 9 6.45 0.57 4.53
N GLU A 10 5.34 0.63 5.27
CA GLU A 10 5.30 0.15 6.66
C GLU A 10 5.64 -1.33 6.82
N GLY A 11 5.42 -2.13 5.76
CA GLY A 11 5.79 -3.54 5.67
C GLY A 11 7.08 -3.83 4.91
N ALA A 12 7.95 -2.84 4.71
CA ALA A 12 9.26 -3.09 4.13
C ALA A 12 10.09 -4.05 5.01
N ILE A 13 10.83 -4.94 4.35
CA ILE A 13 11.60 -6.01 4.98
C ILE A 13 13.09 -5.69 4.83
N GLN A 14 13.87 -5.89 5.89
CA GLN A 14 15.32 -5.70 5.82
C GLN A 14 15.98 -6.78 4.96
N LYS A 15 17.21 -6.53 4.49
CA LYS A 15 17.97 -7.46 3.63
C LYS A 15 18.11 -8.86 4.26
N GLU A 16 18.17 -8.94 5.58
CA GLU A 16 18.28 -10.18 6.34
C GLU A 16 16.94 -10.93 6.49
N GLY A 17 15.86 -10.43 5.89
CA GLY A 17 14.51 -11.00 6.01
C GLY A 17 13.75 -10.55 7.26
N THR A 18 14.40 -9.80 8.15
CA THR A 18 13.81 -9.33 9.40
C THR A 18 12.77 -8.23 9.17
N ARG A 19 11.57 -8.42 9.72
CA ARG A 19 10.51 -7.40 9.78
C ARG A 19 10.65 -6.55 11.04
N VAL A 20 10.28 -5.28 10.93
CA VAL A 20 10.21 -4.40 12.10
C VAL A 20 8.79 -4.41 12.65
N VAL A 21 8.64 -5.12 13.76
CA VAL A 21 7.36 -5.33 14.45
C VAL A 21 7.31 -4.40 15.66
N LYS A 22 6.24 -3.60 15.75
CA LYS A 22 5.99 -2.67 16.86
C LYS A 22 5.19 -3.32 17.99
N VAL A 23 4.27 -4.23 17.65
CA VAL A 23 3.51 -5.05 18.61
C VAL A 23 3.44 -6.47 18.07
N ALA A 24 3.83 -7.44 18.89
CA ALA A 24 3.80 -8.85 18.54
C ALA A 24 2.35 -9.34 18.31
N ALA A 25 2.20 -10.39 17.51
CA ALA A 25 0.88 -10.97 17.22
C ALA A 25 0.15 -11.45 18.49
N ASP A 26 0.91 -11.99 19.44
CA ASP A 26 0.42 -12.48 20.73
C ASP A 26 -0.26 -11.37 21.56
N ASP A 27 0.18 -10.12 21.37
CA ASP A 27 -0.33 -8.94 22.06
C ASP A 27 -1.38 -8.16 21.24
N ASN A 28 -1.76 -8.64 20.05
CA ASN A 28 -2.66 -7.93 19.14
C ASN A 28 -3.60 -8.85 18.36
N ALA A 29 -4.33 -9.71 19.09
CA ALA A 29 -5.37 -10.57 18.54
C ALA A 29 -4.91 -11.42 17.33
N GLY A 30 -3.66 -11.88 17.34
CA GLY A 30 -3.08 -12.69 16.27
C GLY A 30 -2.59 -11.91 15.05
N ILE A 31 -2.57 -10.56 15.09
CA ILE A 31 -2.16 -9.71 13.98
C ILE A 31 -0.92 -8.92 14.39
N GLU A 32 0.20 -9.07 13.68
CA GLU A 32 1.39 -8.24 13.92
C GLU A 32 1.09 -6.76 13.61
N ARG A 33 1.49 -5.85 14.50
CA ARG A 33 1.47 -4.42 14.21
C ARG A 33 2.83 -3.99 13.69
N LEU A 34 2.93 -3.76 12.40
CA LEU A 34 4.14 -3.24 11.76
C LEU A 34 4.34 -1.76 12.11
N GLY A 35 5.59 -1.33 12.16
CA GLY A 35 5.93 0.07 12.37
C GLY A 35 7.37 0.27 12.84
N GLY A 36 7.87 1.49 12.67
CA GLY A 36 9.22 1.86 13.09
C GLY A 36 10.32 1.65 12.04
N ILE A 37 10.01 1.01 10.90
CA ILE A 37 10.97 0.83 9.81
C ILE A 37 11.57 2.15 9.30
N GLY A 38 10.78 3.23 9.28
CA GLY A 38 11.29 4.56 8.92
C GLY A 38 12.44 5.03 9.83
N ALA A 39 12.35 4.77 11.13
CA ALA A 39 13.41 5.11 12.09
C ALA A 39 14.65 4.24 11.88
N VAL A 40 14.48 2.95 11.55
CA VAL A 40 15.60 2.05 11.22
C VAL A 40 16.35 2.55 9.98
N VAL A 41 15.61 2.91 8.92
CA VAL A 41 16.21 3.44 7.68
C VAL A 41 16.90 4.77 7.94
N ALA A 42 16.30 5.69 8.70
CA ALA A 42 16.91 6.97 9.03
C ALA A 42 18.23 6.80 9.79
N ARG A 43 18.26 5.91 10.79
CA ARG A 43 19.48 5.60 11.55
C ARG A 43 20.57 5.03 10.63
N GLN A 44 20.22 4.11 9.72
CA GLN A 44 21.19 3.54 8.78
C GLN A 44 21.79 4.59 7.83
N ILE A 45 20.99 5.58 7.41
CA ILE A 45 21.46 6.69 6.58
C ILE A 45 22.42 7.59 7.39
N GLU A 46 22.05 7.92 8.63
CA GLU A 46 22.89 8.73 9.53
C GLU A 46 24.23 8.04 9.81
N GLU A 47 24.21 6.76 10.19
CA GLU A 47 25.42 5.97 10.48
C GLU A 47 26.29 5.78 9.24
N GLY A 48 25.69 5.56 8.08
CA GLY A 48 26.41 5.26 6.84
C GLY A 48 26.96 6.49 6.12
N LEU A 49 26.29 7.65 6.23
CA LEU A 49 26.61 8.84 5.45
C LEU A 49 26.90 10.10 6.28
N GLY A 50 26.63 10.08 7.61
CA GLY A 50 26.80 11.24 8.47
C GLY A 50 25.82 12.39 8.18
N ILE A 51 24.70 12.10 7.52
CA ILE A 51 23.70 13.10 7.10
C ILE A 51 22.53 13.08 8.07
N GLU A 52 22.21 14.24 8.68
CA GLU A 52 21.02 14.40 9.53
C GLU A 52 19.75 13.94 8.79
N THR A 53 19.03 12.98 9.37
CA THR A 53 17.86 12.35 8.72
C THR A 53 16.64 12.41 9.62
N ARG A 54 15.57 13.03 9.11
CA ARG A 54 14.31 13.18 9.86
C ARG A 54 13.26 12.21 9.34
N THR A 55 12.62 11.49 10.26
CA THR A 55 11.51 10.56 9.93
C THR A 55 10.17 11.18 10.28
N VAL A 56 9.20 11.04 9.37
CA VAL A 56 7.80 11.40 9.62
C VAL A 56 6.92 10.16 9.38
N VAL A 57 6.14 9.77 10.40
CA VAL A 57 5.17 8.68 10.29
C VAL A 57 3.77 9.28 10.23
N LEU A 58 3.13 9.20 9.06
CA LEU A 58 1.82 9.82 8.84
C LEU A 58 0.69 9.12 9.63
N GLY A 59 0.79 7.81 9.86
CA GLY A 59 -0.16 7.04 10.68
C GLY A 59 -1.62 7.18 10.20
N HIS A 60 -2.54 7.37 11.15
CA HIS A 60 -3.99 7.44 10.91
C HIS A 60 -4.43 8.59 10.01
N VAL A 61 -3.60 9.64 9.87
CA VAL A 61 -3.91 10.76 8.97
C VAL A 61 -4.10 10.28 7.53
N GLN A 62 -3.40 9.21 7.12
CA GLN A 62 -3.54 8.61 5.79
C GLN A 62 -4.90 7.94 5.54
N ARG A 63 -5.63 7.57 6.60
CA ARG A 63 -6.93 6.88 6.54
C ARG A 63 -8.10 7.81 6.89
N GLY A 64 -7.82 9.04 7.30
CA GLY A 64 -8.81 10.05 7.64
C GLY A 64 -9.03 11.05 6.52
N GLY A 65 -9.85 12.06 6.82
CA GLY A 65 -10.15 13.14 5.88
C GLY A 65 -11.35 12.84 4.98
N THR A 66 -11.75 13.85 4.21
CA THR A 66 -12.87 13.73 3.30
C THR A 66 -12.42 13.02 2.01
N PRO A 67 -13.15 12.01 1.50
CA PRO A 67 -12.80 11.33 0.26
C PRO A 67 -12.68 12.29 -0.92
N THR A 68 -11.71 12.05 -1.80
CA THR A 68 -11.49 12.85 -3.01
C THR A 68 -12.67 12.72 -3.98
N HIS A 69 -12.75 13.59 -5.00
CA HIS A 69 -13.79 13.47 -6.03
C HIS A 69 -13.74 12.09 -6.72
N THR A 70 -12.54 11.56 -6.95
CA THR A 70 -12.33 10.25 -7.58
C THR A 70 -12.82 9.13 -6.67
N ASP A 71 -12.51 9.19 -5.37
CA ASP A 71 -12.98 8.19 -4.40
C ASP A 71 -14.50 8.17 -4.30
N ARG A 72 -15.14 9.35 -4.32
CA ARG A 72 -16.60 9.45 -4.29
C ARG A 72 -17.23 8.83 -5.53
N ILE A 73 -16.74 9.18 -6.72
CA ILE A 73 -17.21 8.62 -7.98
C ILE A 73 -17.03 7.10 -7.98
N LEU A 74 -15.84 6.61 -7.60
CA LEU A 74 -15.54 5.20 -7.55
C LEU A 74 -16.44 4.45 -6.55
N GLY A 75 -16.61 5.00 -5.36
CA GLY A 75 -17.49 4.44 -4.32
C GLY A 75 -18.95 4.36 -4.78
N SER A 76 -19.46 5.41 -5.43
CA SER A 76 -20.81 5.39 -6.01
C SER A 76 -20.95 4.33 -7.11
N ARG A 77 -19.96 4.23 -8.01
CA ARG A 77 -19.93 3.21 -9.07
C ARG A 77 -19.92 1.79 -8.50
N PHE A 78 -19.15 1.55 -7.44
CA PHE A 78 -19.17 0.27 -6.72
C PHE A 78 -20.52 -0.02 -6.07
N GLY A 79 -21.12 0.96 -5.40
CA GLY A 79 -22.41 0.82 -4.75
C GLY A 79 -23.53 0.46 -5.74
N VAL A 80 -23.62 1.19 -6.87
CA VAL A 80 -24.59 0.91 -7.93
C VAL A 80 -24.45 -0.53 -8.43
N ARG A 81 -23.23 -0.95 -8.78
CA ARG A 81 -23.00 -2.31 -9.28
C ARG A 81 -23.34 -3.38 -8.23
N CYS A 82 -23.05 -3.12 -6.96
CA CYS A 82 -23.39 -4.04 -5.88
C CYS A 82 -24.91 -4.25 -5.77
N VAL A 83 -25.70 -3.17 -5.84
CA VAL A 83 -27.16 -3.24 -5.80
C VAL A 83 -27.71 -4.00 -7.01
N GLU A 84 -27.15 -3.81 -8.21
CA GLU A 84 -27.53 -4.59 -9.40
C GLU A 84 -27.30 -6.09 -9.21
N LEU A 85 -26.15 -6.49 -8.66
CA LEU A 85 -25.84 -7.89 -8.38
C LEU A 85 -26.82 -8.49 -7.38
N ILE A 86 -27.15 -7.75 -6.31
CA ILE A 86 -28.14 -8.18 -5.31
C ILE A 86 -29.51 -8.36 -5.96
N ARG A 87 -29.96 -7.40 -6.78
CA ARG A 87 -31.25 -7.48 -7.49
C ARG A 87 -31.32 -8.72 -8.39
N ASN A 88 -30.21 -9.07 -9.03
CA ASN A 88 -30.09 -10.24 -9.90
C ASN A 88 -29.82 -11.55 -9.13
N ARG A 89 -29.76 -11.51 -7.79
CA ARG A 89 -29.40 -12.65 -6.92
C ARG A 89 -28.02 -13.24 -7.21
N GLU A 90 -27.10 -12.42 -7.71
CA GLU A 90 -25.72 -12.79 -8.02
C GLU A 90 -24.80 -12.60 -6.80
N PHE A 91 -24.99 -13.42 -5.77
CA PHE A 91 -24.20 -13.36 -4.53
C PHE A 91 -22.80 -14.00 -4.68
N GLY A 92 -21.95 -13.82 -3.68
CA GLY A 92 -20.59 -14.38 -3.66
C GLY A 92 -19.59 -13.68 -4.58
N LYS A 93 -19.90 -12.45 -5.02
CA LYS A 93 -19.05 -11.64 -5.90
C LYS A 93 -18.64 -10.33 -5.21
N MET A 94 -17.38 -9.95 -5.36
CA MET A 94 -16.81 -8.66 -5.00
C MET A 94 -16.88 -7.71 -6.21
N VAL A 95 -17.20 -6.45 -5.96
CA VAL A 95 -17.12 -5.40 -6.98
C VAL A 95 -15.69 -4.83 -7.01
N ALA A 96 -15.10 -4.72 -8.19
CA ALA A 96 -13.73 -4.25 -8.37
C ALA A 96 -13.60 -3.32 -9.59
N LEU A 97 -12.58 -2.46 -9.61
CA LEU A 97 -12.22 -1.67 -10.78
C LEU A 97 -11.19 -2.44 -11.63
N LYS A 98 -11.53 -2.74 -12.88
CA LYS A 98 -10.61 -3.35 -13.86
C LYS A 98 -10.42 -2.41 -15.04
N GLY A 99 -9.25 -1.76 -15.07
CA GLY A 99 -9.02 -0.66 -16.01
C GLY A 99 -9.96 0.50 -15.69
N GLN A 100 -10.86 0.82 -16.63
CA GLN A 100 -11.88 1.86 -16.43
C GLN A 100 -13.24 1.30 -16.02
N GLU A 101 -13.42 -0.01 -16.02
CA GLU A 101 -14.72 -0.66 -15.85
C GLU A 101 -14.94 -1.27 -14.47
N ILE A 102 -16.20 -1.28 -14.03
CA ILE A 102 -16.61 -1.95 -12.80
C ILE A 102 -16.93 -3.40 -13.10
N ALA A 103 -16.14 -4.30 -12.53
CA ALA A 103 -16.29 -5.74 -12.70
C ALA A 103 -16.87 -6.39 -11.43
N ALA A 104 -17.58 -7.50 -11.63
CA ALA A 104 -17.97 -8.41 -10.55
C ALA A 104 -17.06 -9.64 -10.60
N VAL A 105 -16.35 -9.91 -9.51
CA VAL A 105 -15.33 -10.97 -9.42
C VAL A 105 -15.75 -11.94 -8.32
N PRO A 106 -15.76 -13.27 -8.55
CA PRO A 106 -16.00 -14.23 -7.47
C PRO A 106 -15.05 -14.00 -6.30
N VAL A 107 -15.57 -14.00 -5.07
CA VAL A 107 -14.76 -13.71 -3.86
C VAL A 107 -13.59 -14.67 -3.75
N GLU A 108 -13.78 -15.96 -4.04
CA GLU A 108 -12.72 -16.98 -4.07
C GLU A 108 -11.53 -16.56 -4.95
N LYS A 109 -11.81 -16.03 -6.16
CA LYS A 109 -10.77 -15.53 -7.06
C LYS A 109 -10.12 -14.24 -6.58
N ALA A 110 -10.86 -13.41 -5.85
CA ALA A 110 -10.37 -12.13 -5.36
C ALA A 110 -9.34 -12.30 -4.23
N ILE A 111 -9.47 -13.36 -3.44
CA ILE A 111 -8.58 -13.65 -2.31
C ILE A 111 -7.44 -14.62 -2.65
N ASP A 112 -7.50 -15.25 -3.83
CA ASP A 112 -6.57 -16.30 -4.26
C ASP A 112 -5.12 -15.78 -4.41
N ASN A 113 -4.96 -14.55 -4.90
CA ASN A 113 -3.63 -13.98 -5.16
C ASN A 113 -3.53 -12.52 -4.72
N LEU A 114 -2.37 -12.15 -4.18
CA LEU A 114 -2.03 -10.76 -3.90
C LEU A 114 -1.70 -10.02 -5.20
N ARG A 115 -2.20 -8.79 -5.32
CA ARG A 115 -1.81 -7.88 -6.40
C ARG A 115 -0.47 -7.23 -6.07
N LEU A 116 0.62 -7.92 -6.40
CA LEU A 116 1.97 -7.40 -6.23
C LEU A 116 2.33 -6.38 -7.32
N VAL A 117 3.25 -5.48 -7.00
CA VAL A 117 3.87 -4.59 -8.00
C VAL A 117 4.78 -5.45 -8.88
N ASP A 118 4.58 -5.39 -10.19
CA ASP A 118 5.51 -5.98 -11.15
C ASP A 118 6.75 -5.07 -11.29
N PRO A 119 7.96 -5.52 -10.88
CA PRO A 119 9.18 -4.72 -11.00
C PRO A 119 9.57 -4.42 -12.46
N ALA A 120 9.09 -5.22 -13.42
CA ALA A 120 9.33 -5.00 -14.84
C ALA A 120 8.29 -4.10 -15.50
N SER A 121 7.27 -3.65 -14.75
CA SER A 121 6.17 -2.85 -15.28
C SER A 121 6.63 -1.51 -15.84
N GLN A 122 5.87 -0.99 -16.80
CA GLN A 122 6.11 0.32 -17.40
C GLN A 122 6.19 1.43 -16.33
N LEU A 123 5.40 1.34 -15.26
CA LEU A 123 5.38 2.33 -14.20
C LEU A 123 6.71 2.39 -13.44
N VAL A 124 7.27 1.23 -13.07
CA VAL A 124 8.57 1.14 -12.40
C VAL A 124 9.69 1.64 -13.31
N ARG A 125 9.71 1.21 -14.56
CA ARG A 125 10.70 1.69 -15.55
C ARG A 125 10.62 3.21 -15.77
N THR A 126 9.41 3.75 -15.79
CA THR A 126 9.19 5.20 -15.93
C THR A 126 9.74 5.94 -14.71
N ALA A 127 9.50 5.44 -13.50
CA ALA A 127 10.05 6.02 -12.28
C ALA A 127 11.59 6.04 -12.31
N GLU A 128 12.22 4.93 -12.69
CA GLU A 128 13.68 4.82 -12.83
C GLU A 128 14.24 5.74 -13.91
N ALA A 129 13.57 5.84 -15.07
CA ALA A 129 13.96 6.76 -16.14
C ALA A 129 13.87 8.23 -15.72
N LEU A 130 13.02 8.56 -14.76
CA LEU A 130 12.93 9.89 -14.14
C LEU A 130 13.95 10.09 -12.99
N GLY A 131 14.81 9.09 -12.72
CA GLY A 131 15.84 9.14 -11.68
C GLY A 131 15.33 8.78 -10.28
N ILE A 132 14.18 8.12 -10.15
CA ILE A 132 13.67 7.62 -8.87
C ILE A 132 14.27 6.23 -8.60
N CYS A 133 14.90 6.05 -7.44
CA CYS A 133 15.37 4.74 -7.00
C CYS A 133 14.21 3.95 -6.36
N CYS A 134 13.97 2.73 -6.85
CA CYS A 134 12.92 1.84 -6.34
C CYS A 134 13.42 0.77 -5.36
N GLY A 135 14.71 0.81 -4.95
CA GLY A 135 15.25 -0.07 -3.91
C GLY A 135 15.34 -1.55 -4.28
N ARG A 136 15.59 -1.85 -5.56
CA ARG A 136 15.73 -3.21 -6.10
C ARG A 136 17.07 -3.40 -6.80
#